data_AF-A0A164IXC4-F1
#
_entry.id   AF-A0A164IXC4-F1
#
_cell.length_a   1.000
_cell.length_b   1.000
_cell.length_c   1.000
_cell.angle_alpha   90.00
_cell.angle_beta   90.00
_cell.angle_gamma   90.00
#
_symmetry.space_group_name_H-M   'P 1'
#
loop_
_entity.id
_entity.type
_entity.pdbx_description
1 polymer ?
#
loop_
_entity_poly.entity_id
_entity_poly.type
_entity_poly.pdbx_seq_one_letter_code
_entity_poly.pdbx_strand_id
1 'polypeptide(L)'
;MSALVTSGMANLCKGASLPPMTVPFNLIDLLLFICLPSALTHLAPTVSAQNATTFNLAASNNDSLIVLNATVPVITELELDWIMVLRGSLVSMGQVYAVESIVCSIIMYMGITMFSPMLSIALYGGSLLASVCALGLTDNYGAIYSGLWGYNSALTAGAIAVTFYIPTLLSVFNAAMAIVFTAAAQRAFGLVLAPAGLPILTIPFVVTSSMFLAVTSGAGFERLIKAPDGRPPEHQRRRYKKSTIQSEACDV
;
A
#
# COMPACT_ATOMS: atom_id res chain seq x y z
N MET A 1 -25.18 0.88 -2.59
CA MET A 1 -24.35 1.23 -3.78
C MET A 1 -23.25 0.21 -4.09
N SER A 2 -22.63 -0.43 -3.10
CA SER A 2 -21.53 -1.39 -3.31
C SER A 2 -21.86 -2.58 -4.22
N ALA A 3 -23.04 -3.19 -4.08
CA ALA A 3 -23.44 -4.32 -4.92
C ALA A 3 -23.63 -3.96 -6.41
N LEU A 4 -24.15 -2.77 -6.71
CA LEU A 4 -24.40 -2.29 -8.08
C LEU A 4 -23.10 -1.91 -8.79
N VAL A 5 -22.19 -1.24 -8.08
CA VAL A 5 -20.85 -0.91 -8.60
C VAL A 5 -20.02 -2.17 -8.81
N THR A 6 -20.10 -3.12 -7.87
CA THR A 6 -19.39 -4.39 -7.98
C THR A 6 -19.92 -5.22 -9.15
N SER A 7 -21.24 -5.27 -9.37
CA SER A 7 -21.83 -6.02 -10.49
C SER A 7 -21.56 -5.36 -11.84
N GLY A 8 -21.65 -4.03 -11.94
CA GLY A 8 -21.31 -3.28 -13.14
C GLY A 8 -19.83 -3.44 -13.52
N MET A 9 -18.94 -3.37 -12.54
CA MET A 9 -17.51 -3.50 -12.78
C MET A 9 -17.05 -4.93 -12.98
N ALA A 10 -17.68 -5.91 -12.32
CA ALA A 10 -17.47 -7.32 -12.65
C ALA A 10 -17.81 -7.62 -14.11
N ASN A 11 -18.79 -6.91 -14.70
CA ASN A 11 -19.11 -7.02 -16.11
C ASN A 11 -18.05 -6.36 -17.02
N LEU A 12 -17.47 -5.23 -16.63
CA LEU A 12 -16.38 -4.58 -17.37
C LEU A 12 -15.07 -5.39 -17.29
N CYS A 13 -14.75 -5.90 -16.10
CA CYS A 13 -13.56 -6.71 -15.84
C CYS A 13 -13.64 -8.12 -16.47
N LYS A 14 -14.85 -8.66 -16.71
CA LYS A 14 -15.04 -9.88 -17.52
C LYS A 14 -14.49 -9.72 -18.94
N GLY A 15 -14.64 -8.55 -19.54
CA GLY A 15 -14.07 -8.23 -20.86
C GLY A 15 -12.53 -8.18 -20.86
N ALA A 16 -11.92 -7.83 -19.72
CA ALA A 16 -10.47 -7.73 -19.56
C ALA A 16 -9.81 -8.97 -18.93
N SER A 17 -10.57 -9.98 -18.50
CA SER A 17 -10.10 -11.19 -17.78
C SER A 17 -9.32 -10.92 -16.47
N LEU A 18 -9.51 -9.75 -15.86
CA LEU A 18 -8.80 -9.32 -14.65
C LEU A 18 -9.70 -9.40 -13.40
N PRO A 19 -9.15 -9.73 -12.21
CA PRO A 19 -9.91 -9.70 -10.97
C PRO A 19 -10.26 -8.25 -10.58
N PRO A 20 -11.45 -7.99 -10.02
CA PRO A 20 -11.92 -6.64 -9.69
C PRO A 20 -11.20 -5.98 -8.49
N MET A 21 -10.40 -6.73 -7.73
CA MET A 21 -9.62 -6.26 -6.56
C MET A 21 -10.40 -5.29 -5.65
N THR A 22 -9.78 -4.21 -5.18
CA THR A 22 -10.40 -3.15 -4.37
C THR A 22 -10.94 -1.99 -5.23
N VAL A 23 -11.08 -2.17 -6.54
CA VAL A 23 -11.62 -1.11 -7.42
C VAL A 23 -13.00 -0.63 -6.97
N PRO A 24 -13.96 -1.51 -6.56
CA PRO A 24 -15.28 -1.03 -6.13
C PRO A 24 -15.21 -0.14 -4.90
N PHE A 25 -14.31 -0.48 -3.97
CA PHE A 25 -14.07 0.29 -2.75
C PHE A 25 -13.50 1.68 -3.08
N ASN A 26 -12.41 1.75 -3.86
CA ASN A 26 -11.79 3.02 -4.23
C ASN A 26 -12.76 3.95 -4.98
N LEU A 27 -13.61 3.40 -5.86
CA LEU A 27 -14.58 4.20 -6.62
C LEU A 27 -15.67 4.78 -5.71
N ILE A 28 -16.21 3.99 -4.80
CA ILE A 28 -17.26 4.45 -3.88
C ILE A 28 -16.72 5.52 -2.93
N ASP A 29 -15.51 5.31 -2.38
CA ASP A 29 -14.91 6.25 -1.45
C ASP A 29 -14.54 7.57 -2.13
N LEU A 30 -13.97 7.54 -3.34
CA LEU A 30 -13.73 8.76 -4.11
C LEU A 30 -15.02 9.51 -4.41
N LEU A 31 -16.07 8.82 -4.85
CA LEU A 31 -17.38 9.43 -5.08
C LEU A 31 -17.94 10.03 -3.79
N LEU A 32 -17.73 9.38 -2.64
CA LEU A 32 -18.16 9.90 -1.34
C LEU A 32 -17.40 11.17 -0.96
N PHE A 33 -16.06 11.18 -1.09
CA PHE A 33 -15.24 12.37 -0.80
C PHE A 33 -15.54 13.54 -1.75
N ILE A 34 -15.88 13.27 -3.01
CA ILE A 34 -16.28 14.29 -3.99
C ILE A 34 -17.71 14.80 -3.71
N CYS A 35 -18.64 13.93 -3.30
CA CYS A 35 -20.04 14.28 -3.08
C CYS A 35 -20.34 14.89 -1.70
N LEU A 36 -19.49 14.64 -0.68
CA LEU A 36 -19.61 15.23 0.66
C LEU A 36 -18.47 16.23 1.02
N PRO A 37 -18.17 17.27 0.21
CA PRO A 37 -17.19 18.29 0.64
C PRO A 37 -17.62 19.00 1.93
N SER A 38 -18.94 19.19 2.11
CA SER A 38 -19.52 20.05 3.16
C SER A 38 -19.69 19.39 4.53
N ALA A 39 -19.55 18.06 4.64
CA ALA A 39 -19.68 17.34 5.92
C ALA A 39 -18.37 17.29 6.73
N LEU A 40 -17.23 17.52 6.06
CA LEU A 40 -15.89 17.50 6.64
C LEU A 40 -15.41 18.88 7.13
N THR A 41 -16.02 19.97 6.68
CA THR A 41 -15.66 21.34 7.12
C THR A 41 -16.02 21.63 8.58
N HIS A 42 -17.00 20.91 9.15
CA HIS A 42 -17.41 21.08 10.56
C HIS A 42 -16.63 20.21 11.57
N LEU A 43 -15.81 19.27 11.08
CA LEU A 43 -15.01 18.33 11.89
C LEU A 43 -13.50 18.47 11.66
N ALA A 44 -13.07 19.25 10.66
CA ALA A 44 -11.67 19.54 10.43
C ALA A 44 -11.15 20.48 11.54
N PRO A 45 -10.19 20.07 12.39
CA PRO A 45 -9.40 21.05 13.12
C PRO A 45 -8.71 21.94 12.07
N THR A 46 -8.85 23.25 12.22
CA THR A 46 -8.18 24.26 11.41
C THR A 46 -6.66 24.17 11.63
N VAL A 47 -6.01 23.19 11.02
CA VAL A 47 -4.56 23.21 10.84
C VAL A 47 -4.31 24.09 9.61
N SER A 48 -4.24 25.39 9.87
CA SER A 48 -3.59 26.29 8.92
C SER A 48 -2.18 25.78 8.70
N ALA A 49 -1.80 25.53 7.45
CA ALA A 49 -0.41 25.42 7.06
C ALA A 49 0.25 26.80 7.29
N GLN A 50 0.70 27.05 8.51
CA GLN A 50 1.74 28.03 8.74
C GLN A 50 3.03 27.36 8.30
N ASN A 51 3.60 27.87 7.21
CA ASN A 51 5.02 27.69 6.91
C ASN A 51 5.80 27.87 8.22
N ALA A 52 6.36 26.79 8.74
CA ALA A 52 6.97 26.75 10.05
C ALA A 52 8.29 27.53 10.03
N THR A 53 8.24 28.84 10.24
CA THR A 53 9.41 29.64 10.62
C THR A 53 9.14 30.75 11.64
N THR A 54 7.92 30.97 12.13
CA THR A 54 7.68 31.98 13.19
C THR A 54 6.52 31.59 14.10
N PHE A 55 6.83 31.18 15.33
CA PHE A 55 5.84 30.97 16.39
C PHE A 55 5.79 32.23 17.27
N ASN A 56 4.99 33.23 16.87
CA ASN A 56 4.73 34.40 17.71
C ASN A 56 3.52 34.12 18.61
N LEU A 57 3.77 33.64 19.81
CA LEU A 57 2.80 33.67 20.91
C LEU A 57 2.81 35.09 21.51
N ALA A 58 1.91 35.96 21.06
CA ALA A 58 1.64 37.22 21.73
C ALA A 58 0.63 36.97 22.86
N ALA A 59 1.12 36.71 24.08
CA ALA A 59 0.30 36.81 25.27
C ALA A 59 0.26 38.28 25.71
N SER A 60 -0.87 38.95 25.47
CA SER A 60 -1.13 40.31 25.98
C SER A 60 -1.47 40.23 27.46
N ASN A 61 -0.49 40.48 28.33
CA ASN A 61 -0.73 40.94 29.68
C ASN A 61 0.22 42.11 29.96
N ASN A 62 -0.35 43.18 30.51
CA ASN A 62 0.23 44.50 30.62
C ASN A 62 1.57 44.49 31.37
N ASP A 63 2.49 45.31 30.85
CA ASP A 63 3.78 45.74 31.40
C ASP A 63 4.93 44.72 31.48
N SER A 64 5.98 45.05 30.72
CA SER A 64 7.32 44.42 30.57
C SER A 64 7.47 43.26 29.56
N LEU A 65 8.15 43.58 28.44
CA LEU A 65 8.67 42.65 27.44
C LEU A 65 9.70 41.71 28.09
N ILE A 66 9.26 40.54 28.54
CA ILE A 66 10.16 39.42 28.86
C ILE A 66 10.54 38.78 27.52
N VAL A 67 11.71 39.13 26.99
CA VAL A 67 12.33 38.40 25.89
C VAL A 67 12.74 37.04 26.44
N LEU A 68 11.89 36.02 26.26
CA LEU A 68 12.31 34.63 26.45
C LEU A 68 13.36 34.34 25.38
N ASN A 69 14.64 34.39 25.76
CA ASN A 69 15.72 33.73 25.01
C ASN A 69 15.53 32.22 25.14
N ALA A 70 14.45 31.70 24.57
CA ALA A 70 14.32 30.28 24.30
C ALA A 70 15.42 29.97 23.30
N THR A 71 16.46 29.28 23.76
CA THR A 71 17.42 28.62 22.89
C THR A 71 16.60 27.71 21.98
N VAL A 72 16.29 28.21 20.78
CA VAL A 72 15.67 27.42 19.72
C VAL A 72 16.62 26.24 19.53
N PRO A 73 16.19 25.00 19.82
CA PRO A 73 17.05 23.87 19.54
C PRO A 73 17.32 23.90 18.04
N VAL A 74 18.60 24.07 17.74
CA VAL A 74 19.23 23.89 16.43
C VAL A 74 18.57 22.70 15.75
N ILE A 75 18.20 22.86 14.48
CA ILE A 75 17.65 21.80 13.62
C ILE A 75 18.48 20.55 13.86
N THR A 76 17.93 19.59 14.62
CA THR A 76 18.47 18.25 14.69
C THR A 76 18.49 17.75 13.27
N GLU A 77 19.67 17.38 12.77
CA GLU A 77 19.79 16.62 11.53
C GLU A 77 18.65 15.58 11.51
N LEU A 78 17.92 15.48 10.40
CA LEU A 78 16.83 14.51 10.22
C LEU A 78 17.44 13.11 10.25
N GLU A 79 17.76 12.62 11.44
CA GLU A 79 18.42 11.34 11.63
C GLU A 79 17.42 10.25 11.28
N LEU A 80 17.76 9.49 10.25
CA LEU A 80 16.96 8.37 9.79
C LEU A 80 16.94 7.29 10.89
N ASP A 81 15.77 7.04 11.45
CA ASP A 81 15.59 5.97 12.44
C ASP A 81 15.13 4.68 11.73
N TRP A 82 16.08 3.78 11.53
CA TRP A 82 15.81 2.46 10.93
C TRP A 82 14.81 1.63 11.73
N ILE A 83 14.74 1.79 13.05
CA ILE A 83 13.76 1.10 13.90
C ILE A 83 12.36 1.61 13.56
N MET A 84 12.22 2.91 13.33
CA MET A 84 10.94 3.51 12.91
C MET A 84 10.56 3.14 11.48
N VAL A 85 11.53 2.96 10.57
CA VAL A 85 11.27 2.40 9.23
C VAL A 85 10.74 0.97 9.35
N LEU A 86 11.37 0.13 10.18
CA LEU A 86 10.90 -1.24 10.44
C LEU A 86 9.52 -1.24 11.10
N ARG A 87 9.27 -0.35 12.07
CA ARG A 87 7.95 -0.15 12.67
C ARG A 87 6.92 0.23 11.60
N GLY A 88 7.24 1.17 10.73
CA GLY A 88 6.41 1.60 9.62
C GLY A 88 6.00 0.44 8.72
N SER A 89 6.96 -0.40 8.34
CA SER A 89 6.69 -1.60 7.53
C SER A 89 5.72 -2.58 8.18
N LEU A 90 5.73 -2.71 9.52
CA LEU A 90 4.76 -3.52 10.26
C LEU A 90 3.40 -2.83 10.33
N VAL A 91 3.36 -1.53 10.64
CA VAL A 91 2.13 -0.74 10.76
C VAL A 91 1.38 -0.63 9.43
N SER A 92 2.08 -0.77 8.30
CA SER A 92 1.47 -0.79 6.95
C SER A 92 0.31 -1.79 6.81
N MET A 93 0.31 -2.90 7.54
CA MET A 93 -0.82 -3.84 7.47
C MET A 93 -2.09 -3.24 8.06
N GLY A 94 -2.00 -2.51 9.18
CA GLY A 94 -3.13 -1.77 9.74
C GLY A 94 -3.62 -0.66 8.81
N GLN A 95 -2.70 -0.01 8.09
CA GLN A 95 -3.04 1.04 7.11
C GLN A 95 -3.86 0.52 5.92
N VAL A 96 -3.84 -0.79 5.62
CA VAL A 96 -4.78 -1.39 4.64
C VAL A 96 -6.24 -1.12 5.03
N TYR A 97 -6.51 -1.00 6.33
CA TYR A 97 -7.83 -0.69 6.89
C TYR A 97 -7.89 0.72 7.50
N ALA A 98 -6.95 1.61 7.13
CA ALA A 98 -6.81 2.95 7.67
C ALA A 98 -6.66 3.00 9.21
N VAL A 99 -5.98 2.01 9.79
CA VAL A 99 -5.69 1.94 11.23
C VAL A 99 -4.19 2.05 11.48
N GLU A 100 -3.75 3.17 12.05
CA GLU A 100 -2.35 3.35 12.49
C GLU A 100 -2.11 2.71 13.87
N SER A 101 -2.07 1.38 13.92
CA SER A 101 -1.77 0.64 15.16
C SER A 101 -0.91 -0.58 14.88
N ILE A 102 0.23 -0.66 15.56
CA ILE A 102 1.12 -1.81 15.49
C ILE A 102 0.45 -3.06 16.05
N VAL A 103 -0.34 -2.93 17.13
CA VAL A 103 -1.04 -4.06 17.75
C VAL A 103 -2.07 -4.62 16.78
N CYS A 104 -2.88 -3.77 16.14
CA CYS A 104 -3.83 -4.20 15.12
C CYS A 104 -3.13 -4.88 13.95
N SER A 105 -2.00 -4.31 13.49
CA SER A 105 -1.22 -4.87 12.39
C SER A 105 -0.66 -6.26 12.71
N ILE A 106 -0.14 -6.46 13.94
CA ILE A 106 0.35 -7.78 14.40
C ILE A 106 -0.80 -8.78 14.43
N ILE A 107 -1.97 -8.41 14.97
CA ILE A 107 -3.15 -9.30 15.00
C ILE A 107 -3.58 -9.68 13.57
N MET A 108 -3.57 -8.73 12.63
CA MET A 108 -3.87 -8.99 11.22
C MET A 108 -2.85 -9.96 10.60
N TYR A 109 -1.55 -9.73 10.80
CA TYR A 109 -0.51 -10.65 10.32
C TYR A 109 -0.64 -12.05 10.93
N MET A 110 -1.01 -12.17 12.21
CA MET A 110 -1.28 -13.47 12.84
C MET A 110 -2.45 -14.19 12.16
N GLY A 111 -3.56 -13.48 11.90
CA GLY A 111 -4.69 -14.04 11.17
C GLY A 111 -4.33 -14.49 9.76
N ILE A 112 -3.56 -13.67 9.02
CA ILE A 112 -3.08 -14.02 7.68
C ILE A 112 -2.14 -15.22 7.74
N THR A 113 -1.24 -15.29 8.72
CA THR A 113 -0.29 -16.40 8.90
C THR A 113 -1.01 -17.71 9.18
N MET A 114 -2.11 -17.69 9.96
CA MET A 114 -2.95 -18.87 10.18
C MET A 114 -3.62 -19.37 8.89
N PHE A 115 -3.97 -18.47 7.98
CA PHE A 115 -4.52 -18.82 6.67
C PHE A 115 -3.44 -19.31 5.69
N SER A 116 -2.35 -18.54 5.56
CA SER A 116 -1.22 -18.80 4.68
C SER A 116 0.03 -18.04 5.16
N PRO A 117 1.03 -18.72 5.74
CA PRO A 117 2.31 -18.12 6.09
C PRO A 117 3.02 -17.50 4.87
N MET A 118 2.90 -18.10 3.69
CA MET A 118 3.53 -17.59 2.48
C MET A 118 2.93 -16.26 2.03
N LEU A 119 1.61 -16.08 2.19
CA LEU A 119 0.95 -14.79 1.97
C LEU A 119 1.42 -13.74 2.98
N SER A 120 1.51 -14.10 4.26
CA SER A 120 1.98 -13.20 5.31
C SER A 120 3.39 -12.66 5.02
N ILE A 121 4.31 -13.55 4.63
CA ILE A 121 5.69 -13.17 4.26
C ILE A 121 5.69 -12.25 3.03
N ALA A 122 4.86 -12.53 2.02
CA ALA A 122 4.79 -11.68 0.83
C ALA A 122 4.27 -10.27 1.17
N LEU A 123 3.21 -10.16 1.98
CA LEU A 123 2.66 -8.88 2.42
C LEU A 123 3.69 -8.06 3.22
N TYR A 124 4.36 -8.68 4.19
CA TYR A 124 5.39 -8.01 4.99
C TYR A 124 6.64 -7.63 4.17
N GLY A 125 7.10 -8.53 3.31
CA GLY A 125 8.21 -8.23 2.39
C GLY A 125 7.89 -7.06 1.47
N GLY A 126 6.65 -6.97 1.00
CA GLY A 126 6.15 -5.85 0.20
C GLY A 126 6.13 -4.52 0.94
N SER A 127 5.62 -4.48 2.18
CA SER A 127 5.62 -3.26 2.98
C SER A 127 7.03 -2.82 3.36
N LEU A 128 7.91 -3.77 3.70
CA LEU A 128 9.30 -3.48 4.04
C LEU A 128 10.07 -2.90 2.86
N LEU A 129 10.01 -3.56 1.69
CA LEU A 129 10.69 -3.08 0.50
C LEU A 129 10.21 -1.68 0.10
N ALA A 130 8.90 -1.44 0.15
CA ALA A 130 8.35 -0.12 -0.15
C ALA A 130 8.73 0.95 0.87
N SER A 131 8.82 0.61 2.16
CA SER A 131 9.27 1.54 3.20
C SER A 131 10.72 1.98 2.96
N VAL A 132 11.58 1.07 2.49
CA VAL A 132 12.95 1.40 2.08
C VAL A 132 12.97 2.22 0.79
N CYS A 133 12.18 1.86 -0.23
CA CYS A 133 12.08 2.63 -1.47
C CYS A 133 11.57 4.06 -1.22
N ALA A 134 10.67 4.24 -0.27
CA ALA A 134 10.10 5.53 0.08
C ALA A 134 11.15 6.54 0.56
N LEU A 135 12.27 6.09 1.14
CA LEU A 135 13.39 6.95 1.54
C LEU A 135 13.98 7.75 0.37
N GLY A 136 13.87 7.23 -0.87
CA GLY A 136 14.26 7.95 -2.08
C GLY A 136 13.13 8.69 -2.79
N LEU A 137 11.89 8.60 -2.30
CA LEU A 137 10.69 9.15 -2.95
C LEU A 137 10.04 10.29 -2.15
N THR A 138 10.36 10.43 -0.86
CA THR A 138 9.77 11.43 0.03
C THR A 138 10.73 11.87 1.13
N ASP A 139 10.67 13.15 1.49
CA ASP A 139 11.38 13.71 2.65
C ASP A 139 10.55 13.63 3.94
N ASN A 140 9.26 13.25 3.82
CA ASN A 140 8.37 13.04 4.97
C ASN A 140 8.56 11.64 5.58
N TYR A 141 9.56 11.50 6.45
CA TYR A 141 9.81 10.25 7.18
C TYR A 141 8.67 9.86 8.13
N GLY A 142 7.91 10.82 8.66
CA GLY A 142 6.72 10.55 9.48
C GLY A 142 5.68 9.68 8.75
N ALA A 143 5.45 9.93 7.45
CA ALA A 143 4.55 9.11 6.63
C ALA A 143 5.09 7.69 6.39
N ILE A 144 6.40 7.50 6.44
CA ILE A 144 7.01 6.16 6.34
C ILE A 144 6.81 5.43 7.68
N TYR A 145 7.07 6.11 8.80
CA TYR A 145 6.96 5.54 10.15
C TYR A 145 5.52 5.20 10.57
N SER A 146 4.52 5.90 10.01
CA SER A 146 3.10 5.57 10.15
C SER A 146 2.65 4.43 9.22
N GLY A 147 3.53 3.92 8.37
CA GLY A 147 3.26 2.79 7.47
C GLY A 147 2.48 3.17 6.20
N LEU A 148 2.27 4.47 5.94
CA LEU A 148 1.47 4.94 4.81
C LEU A 148 2.11 4.58 3.45
N TRP A 149 3.43 4.44 3.39
CA TRP A 149 4.15 4.06 2.17
C TRP A 149 4.16 2.56 1.85
N GLY A 150 3.83 1.70 2.81
CA GLY A 150 3.98 0.25 2.65
C GLY A 150 2.70 -0.51 2.34
N TYR A 151 1.50 0.03 2.61
CA TYR A 151 0.26 -0.77 2.53
C TYR A 151 -0.15 -1.13 1.10
N ASN A 152 -0.04 -0.19 0.16
CA ASN A 152 -0.33 -0.45 -1.26
C ASN A 152 0.61 -1.52 -1.82
N SER A 153 1.90 -1.41 -1.49
CA SER A 153 2.90 -2.36 -1.92
C SER A 153 2.81 -3.71 -1.22
N ALA A 154 2.35 -3.77 0.04
CA ALA A 154 2.01 -5.03 0.70
C ALA A 154 0.94 -5.77 -0.10
N LEU A 155 -0.17 -5.10 -0.45
CA LEU A 155 -1.24 -5.68 -1.27
C LEU A 155 -0.73 -6.10 -2.65
N THR A 156 0.11 -5.29 -3.31
CA THR A 156 0.72 -5.65 -4.59
C THR A 156 1.58 -6.91 -4.47
N ALA A 157 2.40 -7.02 -3.42
CA ALA A 157 3.22 -8.19 -3.17
C ALA A 157 2.38 -9.44 -2.98
N GLY A 158 1.34 -9.39 -2.14
CA GLY A 158 0.41 -10.50 -1.94
C GLY A 158 -0.30 -10.92 -3.23
N ALA A 159 -0.76 -9.94 -4.02
CA ALA A 159 -1.45 -10.16 -5.28
C ALA A 159 -0.55 -10.83 -6.32
N ILE A 160 0.64 -10.25 -6.57
CA ILE A 160 1.52 -10.66 -7.66
C ILE A 160 2.40 -11.84 -7.27
N ALA A 161 3.00 -11.86 -6.08
CA ALA A 161 3.96 -12.91 -5.74
C ALA A 161 3.29 -14.27 -5.57
N VAL A 162 2.08 -14.31 -5.00
CA VAL A 162 1.52 -15.54 -4.43
C VAL A 162 0.03 -15.77 -4.67
N THR A 163 -0.79 -14.75 -4.95
CA THR A 163 -2.25 -14.93 -5.09
C THR A 163 -2.68 -15.19 -6.53
N PHE A 164 -2.26 -14.32 -7.46
CA PHE A 164 -2.65 -14.41 -8.87
C PHE A 164 -1.62 -15.14 -9.74
N TYR A 165 -0.41 -15.37 -9.25
CA TYR A 165 0.60 -16.21 -9.88
C TYR A 165 0.97 -17.39 -8.98
N ILE A 166 1.30 -18.52 -9.58
CA ILE A 166 1.87 -19.65 -8.85
C ILE A 166 3.20 -19.21 -8.24
N PRO A 167 3.40 -19.42 -6.93
CA PRO A 167 4.62 -18.97 -6.26
C PRO A 167 5.90 -19.65 -6.80
N THR A 168 6.63 -18.90 -7.61
CA THR A 168 7.90 -19.25 -8.26
C THR A 168 8.91 -18.12 -8.06
N LEU A 169 10.20 -18.36 -8.32
CA LEU A 169 11.23 -17.31 -8.21
C LEU A 169 10.95 -16.15 -9.18
N LEU A 170 10.47 -16.46 -10.39
CA LEU A 170 10.07 -15.46 -11.38
C LEU A 170 8.92 -14.59 -10.86
N SER A 171 7.92 -15.21 -10.20
CA SER A 171 6.81 -14.47 -9.58
C SER A 171 7.29 -13.51 -8.49
N VAL A 172 8.26 -13.93 -7.67
CA VAL A 172 8.85 -13.08 -6.62
C VAL A 172 9.63 -11.91 -7.24
N PHE A 173 10.43 -12.16 -8.28
CA PHE A 173 11.15 -11.09 -8.99
C PHE A 173 10.17 -10.09 -9.64
N ASN A 174 9.12 -10.60 -10.29
CA ASN A 174 8.07 -9.77 -10.87
C ASN A 174 7.33 -8.94 -9.79
N ALA A 175 7.09 -9.53 -8.62
CA ALA A 175 6.50 -8.82 -7.49
C ALA A 175 7.42 -7.71 -6.96
N ALA A 176 8.73 -7.94 -6.90
CA ALA A 176 9.69 -6.90 -6.49
C ALA A 176 9.64 -5.68 -7.42
N MET A 177 9.61 -5.91 -8.74
CA MET A 177 9.42 -4.82 -9.71
C MET A 177 8.07 -4.11 -9.53
N ALA A 178 7.00 -4.88 -9.31
CA ALA A 178 5.67 -4.33 -9.07
C ALA A 178 5.62 -3.49 -7.78
N ILE A 179 6.28 -3.91 -6.70
CA ILE A 179 6.36 -3.16 -5.43
C ILE A 179 7.01 -1.78 -5.63
N VAL A 180 8.15 -1.73 -6.33
CA VAL A 180 8.85 -0.47 -6.61
C VAL A 180 7.96 0.44 -7.46
N PHE A 181 7.30 -0.12 -8.48
CA PHE A 181 6.36 0.63 -9.30
C PHE A 181 5.16 1.14 -8.50
N THR A 182 4.60 0.34 -7.59
CA THR A 182 3.50 0.74 -6.70
C THR A 182 3.91 1.92 -5.81
N ALA A 183 5.12 1.91 -5.26
CA ALA A 183 5.63 3.03 -4.45
C ALA A 183 5.76 4.32 -5.29
N ALA A 184 6.28 4.22 -6.52
CA ALA A 184 6.35 5.35 -7.45
C ALA A 184 4.94 5.84 -7.85
N ALA A 185 4.01 4.93 -8.13
CA ALA A 185 2.62 5.26 -8.45
C ALA A 185 1.95 5.97 -7.26
N GLN A 186 2.22 5.54 -6.03
CA GLN A 186 1.72 6.20 -4.83
C GLN A 186 2.20 7.64 -4.73
N ARG A 187 3.49 7.91 -5.03
CA ARG A 187 4.00 9.29 -5.13
C ARG A 187 3.25 10.10 -6.18
N ALA A 188 3.10 9.54 -7.39
CA ALA A 188 2.45 10.22 -8.50
C ALA A 188 0.97 10.56 -8.18
N PHE A 189 0.20 9.58 -7.70
CA PHE A 189 -1.20 9.81 -7.31
C PHE A 189 -1.31 10.79 -6.14
N GLY A 190 -0.37 10.76 -5.18
CA GLY A 190 -0.31 11.75 -4.11
C GLY A 190 -0.20 13.18 -4.64
N LEU A 191 0.65 13.42 -5.65
CA LEU A 191 0.81 14.74 -6.26
C LEU A 191 -0.44 15.17 -7.06
N VAL A 192 -1.10 14.24 -7.75
CA VAL A 192 -2.30 14.52 -8.55
C VAL A 192 -3.54 14.76 -7.69
N LEU A 193 -3.70 14.03 -6.59
CA LEU A 193 -4.88 14.08 -5.74
C LEU A 193 -4.77 15.16 -4.64
N ALA A 194 -3.56 15.57 -4.26
CA ALA A 194 -3.35 16.57 -3.22
C ALA A 194 -4.08 17.91 -3.47
N PRO A 195 -4.06 18.50 -4.68
CA PRO A 195 -4.79 19.75 -4.95
C PRO A 195 -6.32 19.63 -4.77
N ALA A 196 -6.87 18.42 -4.93
CA ALA A 196 -8.28 18.14 -4.75
C ALA A 196 -8.63 17.73 -3.30
N GLY A 197 -7.65 17.64 -2.40
CA GLY A 197 -7.85 17.18 -1.03
C GLY A 197 -8.30 15.72 -0.91
N LEU A 198 -8.08 14.91 -1.96
CA LEU A 198 -8.54 13.53 -2.02
C LEU A 198 -7.49 12.55 -1.47
N PRO A 199 -7.89 11.52 -0.72
CA PRO A 199 -6.98 10.49 -0.28
C PRO A 199 -6.56 9.57 -1.44
N ILE A 200 -5.35 9.01 -1.35
CA ILE A 200 -4.79 8.11 -2.37
C ILE A 200 -5.49 6.74 -2.39
N LEU A 201 -5.97 6.29 -1.21
CA LEU A 201 -6.60 4.98 -1.02
C LEU A 201 -5.74 3.84 -1.62
N THR A 202 -6.37 2.76 -2.07
CA THR A 202 -5.66 1.62 -2.67
C THR A 202 -5.48 1.73 -4.20
N ILE A 203 -5.57 2.93 -4.77
CA ILE A 203 -5.46 3.16 -6.21
C ILE A 203 -4.09 2.70 -6.76
N PRO A 204 -2.95 3.01 -6.13
CA PRO A 204 -1.64 2.57 -6.60
C PRO A 204 -1.53 1.04 -6.67
N PHE A 205 -2.04 0.33 -5.67
CA PHE A 205 -2.12 -1.13 -5.65
C PHE A 205 -2.90 -1.66 -6.86
N VAL A 206 -4.11 -1.15 -7.07
CA VAL A 206 -5.03 -1.63 -8.12
C VAL A 206 -4.44 -1.42 -9.50
N VAL A 207 -3.97 -0.21 -9.80
CA VAL A 207 -3.42 0.14 -11.12
C VAL A 207 -2.20 -0.71 -11.42
N THR A 208 -1.26 -0.80 -10.48
CA THR A 208 -0.01 -1.54 -10.67
C THR A 208 -0.27 -3.03 -10.83
N SER A 209 -1.09 -3.62 -9.96
CA SER A 209 -1.37 -5.06 -10.02
C SER A 209 -2.09 -5.40 -11.32
N SER A 210 -3.05 -4.59 -11.76
CA SER A 210 -3.75 -4.78 -13.03
C SER A 210 -2.81 -4.69 -14.23
N MET A 211 -1.92 -3.70 -14.25
CA MET A 211 -0.91 -3.55 -15.31
C MET A 211 0.00 -4.78 -15.39
N PHE A 212 0.57 -5.20 -14.25
CA PHE A 212 1.46 -6.36 -14.21
C PHE A 212 0.74 -7.67 -14.59
N LEU A 213 -0.52 -7.84 -14.21
CA LEU A 213 -1.35 -9.00 -14.61
C LEU A 213 -1.72 -9.00 -16.10
N ALA A 214 -1.86 -7.82 -16.70
CA ALA A 214 -2.17 -7.67 -18.12
C ALA A 214 -0.91 -7.92 -18.98
N VAL A 215 0.22 -7.28 -18.67
CA VAL A 215 1.46 -7.37 -19.45
C VAL A 215 2.00 -8.80 -19.50
N THR A 216 1.97 -9.49 -18.36
CA THR A 216 2.53 -10.85 -18.24
C THR A 216 1.59 -11.94 -18.78
N SER A 217 0.43 -11.55 -19.33
CA SER A 217 -0.49 -12.47 -20.02
C SER A 217 -0.16 -12.68 -21.52
N GLY A 218 0.86 -11.99 -22.06
CA GLY A 218 1.36 -12.15 -23.43
C GLY A 218 2.37 -13.28 -23.63
N ALA A 219 2.50 -13.77 -24.87
CA ALA A 219 3.23 -14.98 -25.27
C ALA A 219 4.77 -14.85 -25.31
N GLY A 220 5.42 -14.74 -24.14
CA GLY A 220 6.88 -14.70 -23.97
C GLY A 220 7.48 -15.92 -23.24
N PHE A 221 8.79 -16.15 -23.42
CA PHE A 221 9.53 -17.41 -23.16
C PHE A 221 9.77 -17.79 -21.67
N GLU A 222 9.39 -16.96 -20.70
CA GLU A 222 9.39 -17.32 -19.27
C GLU A 222 7.99 -17.09 -18.68
N ARG A 223 7.13 -18.09 -18.82
CA ARG A 223 5.70 -17.94 -18.58
C ARG A 223 5.41 -17.89 -17.08
N LEU A 224 5.09 -16.69 -16.57
CA LEU A 224 4.40 -16.56 -15.28
C LEU A 224 3.06 -17.31 -15.36
N ILE A 225 2.90 -18.29 -14.48
CA ILE A 225 1.72 -19.17 -14.51
C ILE A 225 0.66 -18.56 -13.62
N LYS A 226 -0.44 -18.09 -14.24
CA LYS A 226 -1.59 -17.56 -13.50
C LYS A 226 -2.17 -18.65 -12.58
N ALA A 227 -2.48 -18.27 -11.36
CA ALA A 227 -3.10 -19.15 -10.41
C ALA A 227 -4.53 -19.52 -10.88
N PRO A 228 -4.90 -20.81 -10.83
CA PRO A 228 -6.20 -21.27 -11.34
C PRO A 228 -7.37 -20.92 -10.42
N ASP A 229 -7.12 -20.71 -9.12
CA ASP A 229 -8.12 -20.45 -8.11
C ASP A 229 -7.57 -19.66 -6.91
N GLY A 230 -8.46 -19.07 -6.09
CA GLY A 230 -8.11 -18.29 -4.90
C GLY A 230 -7.73 -19.11 -3.67
N ARG A 231 -7.18 -20.32 -3.85
CA ARG A 231 -6.71 -21.17 -2.74
C ARG A 231 -5.44 -20.60 -2.11
N PRO A 232 -5.08 -21.04 -0.87
CA PRO A 232 -3.83 -20.62 -0.27
C PRO A 232 -2.61 -20.93 -1.17
N PRO A 233 -1.64 -20.01 -1.27
CA PRO A 233 -0.43 -20.14 -2.09
C PRO A 233 0.32 -21.47 -1.94
N GLU A 234 0.37 -22.03 -0.73
CA GLU A 234 1.05 -23.29 -0.44
C GLU A 234 0.40 -24.46 -1.17
N HIS A 235 -0.93 -24.45 -1.28
CA HIS A 235 -1.68 -25.48 -1.98
C HIS A 235 -1.46 -25.38 -3.49
N GLN A 236 -1.42 -24.16 -4.03
CA GLN A 236 -1.13 -23.91 -5.44
C GLN A 236 0.28 -24.39 -5.80
N ARG A 237 1.29 -24.02 -5.00
CA ARG A 237 2.69 -24.45 -5.21
C ARG A 237 2.85 -25.96 -5.11
N ARG A 238 2.18 -26.62 -4.16
CA ARG A 238 2.21 -28.08 -4.02
C ARG A 238 1.60 -28.80 -5.22
N ARG A 239 0.46 -28.32 -5.73
CA ARG A 239 -0.19 -28.89 -6.93
C ARG A 239 0.69 -28.74 -8.16
N TYR A 240 1.28 -27.56 -8.34
CA TYR A 240 2.19 -27.29 -9.45
C TYR A 240 3.39 -28.25 -9.44
N LYS A 241 4.07 -28.42 -8.30
CA LYS A 241 5.18 -29.38 -8.19
C LYS A 241 4.75 -30.80 -8.54
N LYS A 242 3.59 -31.25 -8.06
CA LYS A 242 3.06 -32.59 -8.36
C LYS A 242 2.78 -32.77 -9.85
N SER A 243 2.19 -31.78 -10.53
CA SER A 243 1.93 -31.85 -11.96
C SER A 243 3.20 -31.86 -12.80
N THR A 244 4.23 -31.10 -12.41
CA THR A 244 5.52 -31.09 -13.10
C THR A 244 6.21 -32.45 -13.00
N ILE A 245 6.30 -33.02 -11.80
CA ILE A 245 6.91 -34.34 -11.57
C ILE A 245 6.16 -35.44 -12.35
N GLN A 246 4.82 -35.39 -12.38
CA GLN A 246 4.03 -36.38 -13.12
C GLN A 246 4.26 -36.31 -14.63
N SER A 247 4.45 -35.11 -15.18
CA SER A 247 4.79 -34.92 -16.60
C SER A 247 6.15 -35.52 -16.92
N GLU A 248 7.17 -35.19 -16.13
CA GLU A 248 8.54 -35.71 -16.30
C GLU A 248 8.59 -37.23 -16.20
N ALA A 249 7.77 -37.85 -15.34
CA ALA A 249 7.70 -39.30 -15.19
C ALA A 249 6.97 -40.02 -16.32
N CYS A 250 6.14 -39.32 -17.11
CA CYS A 250 5.40 -39.90 -18.24
C CYS A 250 6.17 -39.80 -19.57
N ASP A 251 7.21 -38.95 -19.60
CA ASP A 251 8.09 -38.72 -20.76
C ASP A 251 9.34 -39.63 -20.75
N VAL A 252 9.44 -40.57 -19.80
CA VAL A 252 10.54 -41.57 -19.64
C VAL A 252 9.99 -42.98 -19.85
#